data_AF-A0A7N2L1V5-F1
#
_entry.id   AF-A0A7N2L1V5-F1
#
_cell.length_a   1.000
_cell.length_b   1.000
_cell.length_c   1.000
_cell.angle_alpha   90.00
_cell.angle_beta   90.00
_cell.angle_gamma   90.00
#
_symmetry.space_group_name_H-M   'P 1'
#
loop_
_entity.id
_entity.type
_entity.pdbx_description
1 polymer ?
#
loop_
_entity_poly.entity_id
_entity_poly.type
_entity_poly.pdbx_seq_one_letter_code
_entity_poly.pdbx_strand_id
1 'polypeptide(L)'
;MGKSSPLSHLSVPPMLPLLCLVLLHVSASWATSDSDFDTFVQCLTNQTKQPDTVSKIVYALNNTAYTPVLRAYIRNARFNASYTPKPVMIVTPTNESHVQSAVICAKQNGIQLRIRSGGHDYEGLSYVSDVPFIILDLFNLRSITVDIAEKTAWEN
;
A
#
# COMPACT_ATOMS: atom_id res chain seq x y z
N MET A 1 24.06 2.29 68.52
CA MET A 1 23.18 3.37 67.99
C MET A 1 23.61 3.71 66.57
N GLY A 2 23.13 2.97 65.57
CA GLY A 2 23.31 3.31 64.15
C GLY A 2 22.01 3.91 63.62
N LYS A 3 22.06 5.16 63.13
CA LYS A 3 20.91 5.93 62.65
C LYS A 3 20.50 5.45 61.25
N SER A 4 19.22 5.16 61.07
CA SER A 4 18.59 4.93 59.77
C SER A 4 18.52 6.25 58.98
N SER A 5 18.95 6.22 57.72
CA SER A 5 18.84 7.32 56.76
C SER A 5 17.48 7.27 56.04
N PRO A 6 16.83 8.42 55.76
CA PRO A 6 15.52 8.44 55.12
C PRO A 6 15.63 8.30 53.59
N LEU A 7 14.70 7.54 53.01
CA LEU A 7 14.49 7.43 51.57
C LEU A 7 13.89 8.75 51.04
N SER A 8 14.61 9.43 50.16
CA SER A 8 14.11 10.59 49.43
C SER A 8 13.14 10.14 48.32
N HIS A 9 11.85 10.45 48.48
CA HIS A 9 10.86 10.29 47.42
C HIS A 9 11.18 11.25 46.26
N LEU A 10 11.56 10.70 45.11
CA LEU A 10 11.63 11.47 43.86
C LEU A 10 10.20 11.84 43.43
N SER A 11 9.88 13.13 43.48
CA SER A 11 8.66 13.70 42.89
C SER A 11 8.82 13.73 41.37
N VAL A 12 8.07 12.88 40.68
CA VAL A 12 7.99 12.92 39.21
C VAL A 12 7.19 14.16 38.82
N PRO A 13 7.72 15.08 37.99
CA PRO A 13 6.99 16.27 37.59
C PRO A 13 5.73 15.89 36.79
N PRO A 14 4.58 16.56 37.04
CA PRO A 14 3.28 16.20 36.45
C PRO A 14 3.21 16.39 34.93
N MET A 15 4.25 16.98 34.33
CA MET A 15 4.39 17.18 32.87
C MET A 15 4.84 15.92 32.14
N LEU A 16 5.52 14.98 32.81
CA LEU A 16 6.03 13.74 32.21
C LEU A 16 4.91 12.78 31.73
N PRO A 17 3.83 12.52 32.50
CA PRO A 17 2.74 11.68 32.01
C PRO A 17 1.98 12.32 30.84
N LEU A 18 1.86 13.66 30.79
CA LEU A 18 1.20 14.38 29.71
C LEU A 18 2.00 14.27 28.39
N LEU A 19 3.32 14.41 28.46
CA LEU A 19 4.21 14.22 27.31
C LEU A 19 4.18 12.78 26.79
N CYS A 20 4.16 11.78 27.68
CA CYS A 20 4.00 10.37 27.31
C CYS A 20 2.64 10.11 26.63
N LEU A 21 1.54 10.70 27.15
CA LEU A 21 0.22 10.64 26.54
C LEU A 21 0.24 11.22 25.12
N VAL A 22 0.83 12.40 24.91
CA VAL A 22 0.94 13.01 23.57
C VAL A 22 1.74 12.12 22.61
N LEU A 23 2.85 11.52 23.06
CA LEU A 23 3.67 10.61 22.25
C LEU A 23 2.95 9.29 21.90
N LEU A 24 2.10 8.78 22.81
CA LEU A 24 1.25 7.61 22.56
C LEU A 24 0.17 7.89 21.50
N HIS A 25 -0.43 9.09 21.51
CA HIS A 25 -1.43 9.47 20.50
C HIS A 25 -0.79 9.66 19.11
N VAL A 26 0.46 10.14 19.03
CA VAL A 26 1.19 10.28 17.76
C VAL A 26 1.61 8.92 17.18
N SER A 27 1.84 7.92 18.03
CA SER A 27 2.32 6.59 17.59
C SER A 27 1.21 5.67 17.08
N ALA A 28 -0.05 5.94 17.43
CA ALA A 28 -1.17 5.05 17.12
C ALA A 28 -1.77 5.25 15.71
N SER A 29 -1.33 6.23 14.92
CA SER A 29 -2.15 6.69 13.80
C SER A 29 -2.04 5.93 12.48
N TRP A 30 -1.07 5.04 12.21
CA TRP A 30 -0.88 4.49 10.84
C TRP A 30 -0.81 2.96 10.70
N ALA A 31 -1.35 2.20 11.65
CA ALA A 31 -1.50 0.75 11.45
C ALA A 31 -2.80 0.48 10.67
N THR A 32 -2.68 0.12 9.38
CA THR A 32 -3.81 -0.44 8.63
C THR A 32 -4.05 -1.87 9.13
N SER A 33 -5.28 -2.22 9.48
CA SER A 33 -5.61 -3.58 9.91
C SER A 33 -5.96 -4.47 8.71
N ASP A 34 -5.99 -5.79 8.92
CA ASP A 34 -6.46 -6.75 7.92
C ASP A 34 -7.90 -6.43 7.45
N SER A 35 -8.73 -5.88 8.35
CA SER A 35 -10.10 -5.45 8.03
C SER A 35 -10.15 -4.27 7.06
N ASP A 36 -9.14 -3.39 7.03
CA ASP A 36 -9.12 -2.25 6.11
C ASP A 36 -8.92 -2.73 4.65
N PHE A 37 -8.15 -3.81 4.46
CA PHE A 37 -7.93 -4.41 3.15
C PHE A 37 -9.14 -5.23 2.67
N ASP A 38 -9.83 -5.93 3.58
CA ASP A 38 -11.10 -6.56 3.25
C ASP A 38 -12.16 -5.51 2.85
N THR A 39 -12.21 -4.38 3.58
CA THR A 39 -13.10 -3.25 3.26
C THR A 39 -12.73 -2.63 1.90
N PHE A 40 -11.44 -2.56 1.56
CA PHE A 40 -11.00 -2.15 0.22
C PHE A 40 -11.51 -3.09 -0.87
N VAL A 41 -11.38 -4.41 -0.71
CA VAL A 41 -11.86 -5.38 -1.71
C VAL A 41 -13.38 -5.32 -1.85
N GLN A 42 -14.11 -5.16 -0.74
CA GLN A 42 -15.56 -4.96 -0.77
C GLN A 42 -15.94 -3.67 -1.50
N CYS A 43 -15.26 -2.56 -1.20
CA CYS A 43 -15.45 -1.31 -1.92
C CYS A 43 -15.18 -1.49 -3.41
N LEU A 44 -14.06 -2.13 -3.78
CA LEU A 44 -13.68 -2.34 -5.18
C LEU A 44 -14.73 -3.16 -5.92
N THR A 45 -15.26 -4.19 -5.27
CA THR A 45 -16.37 -5.04 -5.76
C THR A 45 -17.65 -4.25 -5.99
N ASN A 46 -17.97 -3.32 -5.09
CA ASN A 46 -19.17 -2.49 -5.20
C ASN A 46 -19.03 -1.34 -6.22
N GLN A 47 -17.82 -0.80 -6.39
CA GLN A 47 -17.55 0.30 -7.33
C GLN A 47 -17.39 -0.18 -8.77
N THR A 48 -16.93 -1.42 -8.99
CA THR A 48 -16.82 -1.96 -10.34
C THR A 48 -18.18 -2.34 -10.93
N LYS A 49 -18.34 -2.11 -12.23
CA LYS A 49 -19.51 -2.59 -12.99
C LYS A 49 -19.47 -4.10 -13.22
N GLN A 50 -18.36 -4.77 -12.89
CA GLN A 50 -18.15 -6.20 -13.12
C GLN A 50 -17.58 -6.89 -11.86
N PRO A 51 -18.41 -7.12 -10.81
CA PRO A 51 -17.96 -7.69 -9.53
C PRO A 51 -17.20 -9.01 -9.67
N ASP A 52 -17.64 -9.89 -10.58
CA ASP A 52 -17.03 -11.21 -10.83
C ASP A 52 -15.58 -11.14 -11.36
N THR A 53 -15.13 -9.96 -11.77
CA THR A 53 -13.76 -9.75 -12.27
C THR A 53 -12.77 -9.38 -11.18
N VAL A 54 -13.23 -8.96 -9.99
CA VAL A 54 -12.34 -8.50 -8.91
C VAL A 54 -11.37 -9.59 -8.48
N SER A 55 -11.84 -10.83 -8.33
CA SER A 55 -10.99 -11.99 -7.99
C SER A 55 -9.91 -12.30 -9.04
N LYS A 56 -10.08 -11.83 -10.28
CA LYS A 56 -9.12 -12.02 -11.38
C LYS A 56 -8.07 -10.92 -11.46
N ILE A 57 -8.34 -9.76 -10.88
CA ILE A 57 -7.44 -8.59 -10.90
C ILE A 57 -6.81 -8.32 -9.54
N VAL A 58 -7.20 -9.05 -8.49
CA VAL A 58 -6.70 -8.87 -7.12
C VAL A 58 -5.86 -10.08 -6.70
N TYR A 59 -4.61 -9.81 -6.29
CA TYR A 59 -3.69 -10.81 -5.76
C TYR A 59 -3.31 -10.45 -4.32
N ALA A 60 -3.86 -11.18 -3.36
CA ALA A 60 -3.48 -11.11 -1.95
C ALA A 60 -2.35 -12.10 -1.63
N LEU A 61 -1.76 -12.01 -0.43
CA LEU A 61 -0.63 -12.85 -0.01
C LEU A 61 -0.90 -14.37 -0.07
N ASN A 62 -2.16 -14.79 0.08
CA ASN A 62 -2.57 -16.20 0.00
C ASN A 62 -2.76 -16.71 -1.44
N ASN A 63 -2.72 -15.82 -2.44
CA ASN A 63 -2.87 -16.17 -3.85
C ASN A 63 -1.54 -16.71 -4.40
N THR A 64 -1.56 -17.91 -4.99
CA THR A 64 -0.35 -18.55 -5.55
C THR A 64 0.31 -17.72 -6.67
N ALA A 65 -0.45 -16.87 -7.36
CA ALA A 65 0.04 -15.95 -8.38
C ALA A 65 0.63 -14.64 -7.82
N TYR A 66 0.48 -14.34 -6.52
CA TYR A 66 0.99 -13.10 -5.91
C TYR A 66 2.49 -12.89 -6.17
N THR A 67 3.32 -13.89 -5.85
CA THR A 67 4.78 -13.75 -5.96
C THR A 67 5.24 -13.59 -7.41
N PRO A 68 4.77 -14.41 -8.37
CA PRO A 68 5.07 -14.19 -9.79
C PRO A 68 4.65 -12.81 -10.30
N VAL A 69 3.44 -12.35 -9.97
CA VAL A 69 2.92 -11.03 -10.40
C VAL A 69 3.76 -9.89 -9.80
N LEU A 70 4.10 -9.98 -8.51
CA LEU A 70 4.95 -8.98 -7.87
C LEU A 70 6.30 -8.84 -8.56
N ARG A 71 6.96 -9.99 -8.81
CA ARG A 71 8.35 -10.04 -9.32
C ARG A 71 8.47 -9.68 -10.79
N ALA A 72 7.41 -9.85 -11.60
CA ALA A 72 7.43 -9.61 -13.04
C ALA A 72 7.93 -8.20 -13.44
N TYR A 73 7.69 -7.20 -12.57
CA TYR A 73 8.04 -5.79 -12.81
C TYR A 73 8.91 -5.19 -11.70
N ILE A 74 9.65 -6.01 -10.92
CA ILE A 74 10.75 -5.48 -10.10
C ILE A 74 12.00 -5.43 -10.98
N ARG A 75 12.38 -4.23 -11.43
CA ARG A 75 13.52 -4.07 -12.37
C ARG A 75 14.85 -3.91 -11.66
N ASN A 76 14.85 -3.41 -10.42
CA ASN A 76 16.05 -3.32 -9.60
C ASN A 76 16.08 -4.45 -8.57
N ALA A 77 16.99 -5.41 -8.75
CA ALA A 77 17.14 -6.61 -7.92
C ALA A 77 17.40 -6.32 -6.44
N ARG A 78 17.91 -5.13 -6.08
CA ARG A 78 18.05 -4.66 -4.69
C ARG A 78 16.74 -4.78 -3.91
N PHE A 79 15.61 -4.61 -4.58
CA PHE A 79 14.27 -4.62 -3.96
C PHE A 79 13.52 -5.95 -4.07
N ASN A 80 14.17 -7.00 -4.62
CA ASN A 80 13.63 -8.36 -4.63
C ASN A 80 14.17 -9.19 -3.45
N ALA A 81 14.70 -8.55 -2.41
CA ALA A 81 15.16 -9.23 -1.21
C ALA A 81 14.00 -9.64 -0.30
N SER A 82 14.22 -10.64 0.55
CA SER A 82 13.24 -11.10 1.54
C SER A 82 12.88 -10.04 2.57
N TYR A 83 13.83 -9.17 2.94
CA TYR A 83 13.64 -8.09 3.90
C TYR A 83 13.00 -6.83 3.31
N THR A 84 12.90 -6.70 1.98
CA THR A 84 12.23 -5.55 1.37
C THR A 84 10.72 -5.61 1.69
N PRO A 85 10.10 -4.53 2.17
CA PRO A 85 8.65 -4.48 2.39
C PRO A 85 7.87 -4.93 1.15
N LYS A 86 6.78 -5.65 1.37
CA LYS A 86 5.94 -6.23 0.31
C LYS A 86 4.55 -5.59 0.39
N PRO A 87 3.88 -5.35 -0.75
CA PRO A 87 2.52 -4.87 -0.71
C PRO A 87 1.60 -5.92 -0.10
N VAL A 88 0.58 -5.49 0.62
CA VAL A 88 -0.44 -6.40 1.16
C VAL A 88 -1.24 -7.07 0.03
N MET A 89 -1.33 -6.41 -1.12
CA MET A 89 -2.11 -6.80 -2.28
C MET A 89 -1.61 -6.13 -3.55
N ILE A 90 -1.87 -6.75 -4.70
CA ILE A 90 -1.62 -6.18 -6.02
C ILE A 90 -2.95 -6.15 -6.78
N VAL A 91 -3.27 -5.01 -7.39
CA VAL A 91 -4.45 -4.83 -8.25
C VAL A 91 -3.97 -4.61 -9.69
N THR A 92 -4.48 -5.39 -10.64
CA THR A 92 -4.04 -5.43 -12.05
C THR A 92 -5.18 -5.03 -13.00
N PRO A 93 -5.60 -3.75 -12.99
CA PRO A 93 -6.76 -3.29 -13.76
C PRO A 93 -6.66 -3.67 -15.24
N THR A 94 -7.78 -4.10 -15.81
CA THR A 94 -7.90 -4.46 -17.24
C THR A 94 -8.64 -3.41 -18.05
N ASN A 95 -9.15 -2.37 -17.39
CA ASN A 95 -9.77 -1.20 -17.99
C ASN A 95 -9.65 0.01 -17.04
N GLU A 96 -9.90 1.20 -17.57
CA GLU A 96 -9.80 2.47 -16.83
C GLU A 96 -10.76 2.55 -15.63
N SER A 97 -11.94 1.92 -15.70
CA SER A 97 -12.89 1.98 -14.59
C SER A 97 -12.39 1.21 -13.36
N HIS A 98 -11.62 0.13 -13.56
CA HIS A 98 -10.92 -0.55 -12.45
C HIS A 98 -9.90 0.36 -11.77
N VAL A 99 -9.18 1.20 -12.53
CA VAL A 99 -8.24 2.20 -11.99
C VAL A 99 -9.00 3.21 -11.12
N GLN A 100 -10.09 3.77 -11.65
CA GLN A 100 -10.93 4.73 -10.92
C GLN A 100 -11.44 4.15 -9.60
N SER A 101 -12.00 2.94 -9.64
CA SER A 101 -12.51 2.26 -8.45
C SER A 101 -11.41 1.99 -7.42
N ALA A 102 -10.23 1.55 -7.85
CA ALA A 102 -9.09 1.32 -6.95
C ALA A 102 -8.65 2.61 -6.24
N VAL A 103 -8.57 3.73 -6.96
CA VAL A 103 -8.21 5.04 -6.38
C VAL A 103 -9.27 5.51 -5.38
N ILE A 104 -10.56 5.42 -5.73
CA ILE A 104 -11.67 5.79 -4.85
C ILE A 104 -11.63 4.96 -3.56
N CYS A 105 -11.53 3.64 -3.68
CA CYS A 105 -11.54 2.73 -2.55
C CYS A 105 -10.31 2.88 -1.67
N ALA A 106 -9.12 3.09 -2.26
CA ALA A 106 -7.92 3.35 -1.47
C ALA A 106 -8.07 4.63 -0.64
N LYS A 107 -8.58 5.71 -1.25
CA LYS A 107 -8.83 6.98 -0.57
C LYS A 107 -9.85 6.84 0.56
N GLN A 108 -10.96 6.14 0.33
CA GLN A 108 -12.02 5.93 1.33
C GLN A 108 -11.53 5.12 2.54
N ASN A 109 -10.61 4.19 2.33
CA ASN A 109 -10.08 3.31 3.38
C ASN A 109 -8.72 3.78 3.93
N GLY A 110 -8.22 4.96 3.52
CA GLY A 110 -6.93 5.48 3.99
C GLY A 110 -5.71 4.64 3.58
N ILE A 111 -5.83 3.84 2.51
CA ILE A 111 -4.78 2.93 2.05
C ILE A 111 -3.83 3.65 1.09
N GLN A 112 -2.53 3.44 1.27
CA GLN A 112 -1.53 3.95 0.35
C GLN A 112 -1.47 3.11 -0.93
N LEU A 113 -1.51 3.77 -2.08
CA LEU A 113 -1.23 3.17 -3.38
C LEU A 113 0.21 3.46 -3.81
N ARG A 114 0.87 2.45 -4.37
CA ARG A 114 2.03 2.63 -5.26
C ARG A 114 1.61 2.26 -6.67
N ILE A 115 1.79 3.18 -7.61
CA ILE A 115 1.41 2.97 -9.01
C ILE A 115 2.61 2.44 -9.76
N ARG A 116 2.43 1.33 -10.48
CA ARG A 116 3.48 0.69 -11.26
C ARG A 116 3.03 0.50 -12.70
N SER A 117 3.85 0.99 -13.63
CA SER A 117 3.79 0.62 -15.05
C SER A 117 4.96 -0.34 -15.35
N GLY A 118 6.05 0.14 -15.98
CA GLY A 118 7.21 -0.70 -16.30
C GLY A 118 8.11 -1.13 -15.13
N GLY A 119 7.99 -0.47 -13.97
CA GLY A 119 8.73 -0.82 -12.74
C GLY A 119 10.22 -0.43 -12.73
N HIS A 120 10.62 0.55 -13.54
CA HIS A 120 12.01 1.02 -13.68
C HIS A 120 12.42 2.08 -12.64
N ASP A 121 11.64 2.29 -11.59
CA ASP A 121 12.00 3.23 -10.53
C ASP A 121 13.29 2.77 -9.82
N TYR A 122 14.35 3.59 -9.89
CA TYR A 122 15.66 3.25 -9.35
C TYR A 122 15.66 3.00 -7.84
N GLU A 123 14.74 3.66 -7.13
CA GLU A 123 14.55 3.55 -5.68
C GLU A 123 13.35 2.66 -5.32
N GLY A 124 12.78 1.94 -6.30
CA GLY A 124 11.69 1.01 -6.09
C GLY A 124 10.40 1.66 -5.60
N LEU A 125 10.23 2.97 -5.72
CA LEU A 125 9.09 3.71 -5.16
C LEU A 125 7.74 3.31 -5.77
N SER A 126 7.73 2.63 -6.91
CA SER A 126 6.52 2.08 -7.53
C SER A 126 6.09 0.73 -6.94
N TYR A 127 6.90 0.09 -6.08
CA TYR A 127 6.61 -1.23 -5.52
C TYR A 127 7.19 -1.48 -4.11
N VAL A 128 7.66 -0.43 -3.43
CA VAL A 128 8.14 -0.46 -2.04
C VAL A 128 7.55 0.73 -1.28
N SER A 129 7.20 0.50 -0.02
CA SER A 129 6.83 1.54 0.93
C SER A 129 7.16 1.13 2.36
N ASP A 130 7.33 2.13 3.22
CA ASP A 130 7.60 1.94 4.66
C ASP A 130 6.32 1.74 5.49
N VAL A 131 5.16 1.98 4.88
CA VAL A 131 3.83 1.73 5.46
C VAL A 131 3.10 0.65 4.66
N PRO A 132 2.11 -0.06 5.23
CA PRO A 132 1.28 -0.98 4.47
C PRO A 132 0.67 -0.30 3.24
N PHE A 133 0.74 -0.99 2.10
CA PHE A 133 0.36 -0.41 0.82
C PHE A 133 -0.11 -1.47 -0.16
N ILE A 134 -0.84 -1.01 -1.18
CA ILE A 134 -1.28 -1.79 -2.33
C ILE A 134 -0.52 -1.30 -3.57
N ILE A 135 -0.14 -2.21 -4.46
CA ILE A 135 0.31 -1.84 -5.79
C ILE A 135 -0.89 -1.79 -6.73
N LEU A 136 -1.04 -0.66 -7.44
CA LEU A 136 -1.88 -0.57 -8.63
C LEU A 136 -0.99 -0.76 -9.86
N ASP A 137 -1.02 -1.96 -10.43
CA ASP A 137 -0.13 -2.40 -11.50
C ASP A 137 -0.81 -2.33 -12.87
N LEU A 138 -0.39 -1.37 -13.68
CA LEU A 138 -1.03 -1.01 -14.95
C LEU A 138 -0.60 -1.93 -16.12
N PHE A 139 0.15 -3.01 -15.89
CA PHE A 139 0.73 -3.81 -16.98
C PHE A 139 -0.28 -4.38 -18.01
N ASN A 140 -1.56 -4.50 -17.64
CA ASN A 140 -2.63 -4.95 -18.53
C ASN A 140 -3.15 -3.81 -19.45
N LEU A 141 -2.91 -2.56 -19.09
CA LEU A 141 -3.21 -1.36 -19.88
C LEU A 141 -1.94 -1.02 -20.67
N ARG A 142 -1.91 -1.48 -21.93
CA ARG A 142 -0.76 -1.33 -22.86
C ARG A 142 -1.20 -1.30 -24.32
N SER A 143 -2.45 -0.90 -24.56
CA SER A 143 -3.00 -0.77 -25.90
C SER A 143 -2.36 0.43 -26.59
N ILE A 144 -1.98 0.25 -27.86
CA ILE A 144 -1.41 1.32 -28.68
C ILE A 144 -2.26 1.46 -29.93
N THR A 145 -2.77 2.66 -30.15
CA THR A 145 -3.51 3.03 -31.36
C THR A 145 -2.74 4.10 -32.10
N VAL A 146 -2.35 3.84 -33.35
CA VAL A 146 -1.58 4.78 -34.17
C VAL A 146 -2.47 5.31 -35.30
N ASP A 147 -2.57 6.63 -35.40
CA ASP A 147 -3.15 7.32 -36.54
C ASP A 147 -2.02 7.83 -37.45
N ILE A 148 -1.84 7.16 -38.59
CA ILE A 148 -0.78 7.49 -39.55
C ILE A 148 -1.11 8.79 -40.30
N ALA A 149 -2.39 9.05 -40.58
CA ALA A 149 -2.81 10.23 -41.34
C ALA A 149 -2.55 11.49 -40.51
N GLU A 150 -2.94 11.46 -39.23
CA GLU A 150 -2.75 12.55 -38.29
C GLU A 150 -1.36 12.56 -37.64
N LYS A 151 -0.53 11.52 -37.86
CA LYS A 151 0.79 11.33 -37.22
C LYS A 151 0.72 11.37 -35.70
N THR A 152 -0.32 10.79 -35.12
CA THR A 152 -0.53 10.71 -33.68
C THR A 152 -0.58 9.26 -33.22
N ALA A 153 -0.34 9.05 -31.92
CA ALA A 153 -0.50 7.74 -31.30
C ALA A 153 -1.06 7.93 -29.89
N TRP A 154 -1.92 7.01 -29.47
CA TRP A 154 -2.47 6.91 -28.13
C TRP A 154 -1.96 5.62 -27.48
N GLU A 155 -1.48 5.75 -26.25
CA GLU A 155 -1.07 4.65 -25.37
C GLU A 155 -2.02 4.63 -24.17
N ASN A 156 -2.61 3.46 -23.87
CA ASN A 156 -3.46 3.24 -22.69
C ASN A 156 -3.10 1.93 -22.01
#